data_AF-A0A2J6X5A3-F1
#
_entry.id   AF-A0A2J6X5A3-F1
#
_cell.length_a   1.000
_cell.length_b   1.000
_cell.length_c   1.000
_cell.angle_alpha   90.00
_cell.angle_beta   90.00
_cell.angle_gamma   90.00
#
_symmetry.space_group_name_H-M   'P 1'
#
loop_
_entity.id
_entity.type
_entity.pdbx_description
1 polymer ?
#
loop_
_entity_poly.entity_id
_entity_poly.type
_entity_poly.pdbx_seq_one_letter_code
_entity_poly.pdbx_strand_id
1 'polypeptide(L)'
;MADDEDIPESSTTSNNNDIIYSRIQQGRSIARWHLDIMNSETIDYETFIHMIHYLGEWKISQASPTNELNWMNQILEMYKSWKNWNDNGVYTPTQIQQNILNDPEIVADLKLRYLYGFEKTIKNLHPDVYDAILSYKKPNYMPFDYYSDKFWLHWATGGTSGIISGLKGSGKTSFALLLAEIAKRYGKIILTNIRIIDKDWEDSYFYSFSQLMEKLCDKALHIYEERQKGHDIPGILIIFDEMTVAGVRKKKAMSGKSLNIDEFDRLTRKFYADSLYIWHYEREIPTDIMESVNFLAHKFGDTTSSGVRKRKTGMFTFIEGNNREIYYIKEIPNTNLKYITEESAFFKMDINMSTIIDNLQNIEQEYRDAGDEFRMVRDIVRKLRTESETNEEFDENDIEPDVGAQEAMKIARNFKERGK
;
A
#
# COMPACT_ATOMS: atom_id res chain seq x y z
N MET A 1 51.23 -21.40 -3.43
CA MET A 1 50.42 -21.31 -4.66
C MET A 1 49.06 -20.90 -4.17
N ALA A 2 48.73 -19.62 -4.37
CA ALA A 2 47.59 -18.97 -3.76
C ALA A 2 46.32 -19.31 -4.55
N ASP A 3 45.26 -19.55 -3.79
CA ASP A 3 43.88 -19.66 -4.23
C ASP A 3 43.42 -18.31 -4.79
N ASP A 4 42.82 -18.31 -5.98
CA ASP A 4 42.07 -17.16 -6.50
C ASP A 4 40.57 -17.41 -6.27
N GLU A 5 39.97 -16.44 -5.58
CA GLU A 5 38.62 -16.42 -5.05
C GLU A 5 37.55 -16.26 -6.14
N ASP A 6 36.53 -17.12 -6.09
CA ASP A 6 35.26 -16.94 -6.79
C ASP A 6 34.47 -15.78 -6.16
N ILE A 7 34.29 -14.70 -6.90
CA ILE A 7 33.42 -13.58 -6.53
C ILE A 7 31.98 -13.92 -6.93
N PRO A 8 30.98 -13.83 -6.01
CA PRO A 8 29.61 -14.22 -6.32
C PRO A 8 28.84 -13.15 -7.14
N GLU A 9 28.32 -13.55 -8.31
CA GLU A 9 27.51 -12.74 -9.25
C GLU A 9 26.07 -12.41 -8.77
N SER A 10 25.72 -12.56 -7.50
CA SER A 10 24.30 -12.55 -7.07
C SER A 10 23.68 -11.18 -6.71
N SER A 11 24.43 -10.08 -6.78
CA SER A 11 23.95 -8.76 -6.29
C SER A 11 23.47 -7.78 -7.39
N THR A 12 23.68 -8.09 -8.68
CA THR A 12 23.32 -7.20 -9.80
C THR A 12 21.95 -7.52 -10.44
N THR A 13 21.44 -8.73 -10.26
CA THR A 13 20.19 -9.21 -10.89
C THR A 13 18.92 -8.64 -10.24
N SER A 14 18.88 -8.43 -8.92
CA SER A 14 17.72 -7.86 -8.21
C SER A 14 17.44 -6.41 -8.65
N ASN A 15 18.46 -5.55 -8.75
CA ASN A 15 18.30 -4.17 -9.20
C ASN A 15 17.83 -4.07 -10.66
N ASN A 16 18.26 -4.99 -11.52
CA ASN A 16 17.85 -5.00 -12.93
C ASN A 16 16.37 -5.36 -13.08
N ASN A 17 15.84 -6.28 -12.28
CA ASN A 17 14.43 -6.65 -12.32
C ASN A 17 13.51 -5.49 -11.90
N ASP A 18 13.89 -4.73 -10.88
CA ASP A 18 13.12 -3.56 -10.43
C ASP A 18 13.12 -2.43 -11.48
N ILE A 19 14.25 -2.22 -12.16
CA ILE A 19 14.37 -1.24 -13.24
C ILE A 19 13.50 -1.66 -14.43
N ILE A 20 13.54 -2.92 -14.83
CA ILE A 20 12.72 -3.47 -15.91
C ILE A 20 11.23 -3.35 -15.55
N TYR A 21 10.83 -3.73 -14.33
CA TYR A 21 9.45 -3.62 -13.87
C TYR A 21 8.96 -2.17 -13.91
N SER A 22 9.75 -1.23 -13.40
CA SER A 22 9.45 0.20 -13.44
C SER A 22 9.23 0.71 -14.88
N ARG A 23 10.09 0.30 -15.83
CA ARG A 23 9.97 0.63 -17.25
C ARG A 23 8.72 0.04 -17.90
N ILE A 24 8.37 -1.21 -17.58
CA ILE A 24 7.15 -1.84 -18.06
C ILE A 24 5.91 -1.06 -17.57
N GLN A 25 5.90 -0.65 -16.29
CA GLN A 25 4.80 0.14 -15.73
C GLN A 25 4.72 1.53 -16.37
N GLN A 26 5.86 2.16 -16.65
CA GLN A 26 5.93 3.41 -17.41
C GLN A 26 5.31 3.24 -18.80
N GLY A 27 5.68 2.20 -19.55
CA GLY A 27 5.15 1.94 -20.89
C GLY A 27 3.64 1.69 -20.89
N ARG A 28 3.14 0.89 -19.94
CA ARG A 28 1.70 0.66 -19.76
C ARG A 28 0.94 1.94 -19.41
N SER A 29 1.53 2.81 -18.58
CA SER A 29 0.93 4.10 -18.24
C SER A 29 0.82 5.02 -19.47
N ILE A 30 1.90 5.13 -20.26
CA ILE A 30 1.92 5.90 -21.52
C ILE A 30 0.87 5.37 -22.49
N ALA A 31 0.78 4.06 -22.68
CA ALA A 31 -0.19 3.43 -23.57
C ALA A 31 -1.64 3.60 -23.10
N ARG A 32 -1.87 3.58 -21.77
CA ARG A 32 -3.17 3.89 -21.18
C ARG A 32 -3.59 5.32 -21.48
N TRP A 33 -2.71 6.29 -21.23
CA TRP A 33 -2.96 7.70 -21.54
C TRP A 33 -3.29 7.90 -23.01
N HIS A 34 -2.50 7.28 -23.90
CA HIS A 34 -2.76 7.29 -25.33
C HIS A 34 -4.17 6.78 -25.66
N LEU A 35 -4.54 5.60 -25.14
CA LEU A 35 -5.84 5.01 -25.38
C LEU A 35 -7.00 5.88 -24.84
N ASP A 36 -6.84 6.44 -23.64
CA ASP A 36 -7.84 7.29 -23.00
C ASP A 36 -8.02 8.61 -23.80
N ILE A 37 -6.91 9.24 -24.22
CA ILE A 37 -6.92 10.44 -25.08
C ILE A 37 -7.64 10.15 -26.39
N MET A 38 -7.26 9.08 -27.10
CA MET A 38 -7.81 8.81 -28.43
C MET A 38 -9.32 8.51 -28.38
N ASN A 39 -9.80 7.84 -27.32
CA ASN A 39 -11.21 7.46 -27.18
C ASN A 39 -12.11 8.49 -26.46
N SER A 40 -11.55 9.53 -25.83
CA SER A 40 -12.36 10.51 -25.09
C SER A 40 -13.03 11.54 -26.01
N GLU A 41 -14.31 11.85 -25.85
CA GLU A 41 -14.96 12.91 -26.64
C GLU A 41 -14.49 14.32 -26.26
N THR A 42 -14.03 14.49 -25.02
CA THR A 42 -13.56 15.77 -24.45
C THR A 42 -12.15 15.62 -23.88
N ILE A 43 -11.39 16.70 -23.84
CA ILE A 43 -10.08 16.72 -23.19
C ILE A 43 -10.18 17.62 -21.96
N ASP A 44 -9.80 17.11 -20.79
CA ASP A 44 -9.66 17.94 -19.59
C ASP A 44 -8.26 18.55 -19.52
N TYR A 45 -8.09 19.58 -18.68
CA TYR A 45 -6.82 20.28 -18.54
C TYR A 45 -5.65 19.36 -18.19
N GLU A 46 -5.86 18.36 -17.33
CA GLU A 46 -4.80 17.41 -16.94
C GLU A 46 -4.36 16.54 -18.12
N THR A 47 -5.32 16.01 -18.87
CA THR A 47 -5.08 15.25 -20.11
C THR A 47 -4.37 16.13 -21.15
N PHE A 48 -4.77 17.39 -21.26
CA PHE A 48 -4.11 18.34 -22.15
C PHE A 48 -2.63 18.57 -21.77
N ILE A 49 -2.32 18.79 -20.49
CA ILE A 49 -0.93 18.90 -20.02
C ILE A 49 -0.11 17.65 -20.37
N HIS A 50 -0.71 16.47 -20.22
CA HIS A 50 -0.06 15.23 -20.65
C HIS A 50 0.20 15.20 -22.16
N MET A 51 -0.79 15.55 -22.98
CA MET A 51 -0.69 15.55 -24.45
C MET A 51 0.45 16.43 -24.96
N ILE A 52 0.69 17.59 -24.33
CA ILE A 52 1.70 18.56 -24.77
C ILE A 52 3.11 17.96 -24.88
N HIS A 53 3.46 17.04 -23.98
CA HIS A 53 4.77 16.36 -24.03
C HIS A 53 5.01 15.61 -25.35
N TYR A 54 3.94 15.31 -26.10
CA TYR A 54 3.97 14.53 -27.33
C TYR A 54 3.53 15.34 -28.56
N LEU A 55 3.19 16.64 -28.45
CA LEU A 55 2.75 17.44 -29.61
C LEU A 55 3.90 17.77 -30.59
N GLY A 56 5.15 17.47 -30.25
CA GLY A 56 6.24 17.38 -31.21
C GLY A 56 6.71 18.70 -31.82
N GLU A 57 6.46 19.86 -31.21
CA GLU A 57 7.07 21.10 -31.71
C GLU A 57 8.58 21.13 -31.42
N TRP A 58 9.36 20.99 -32.49
CA TRP A 58 10.83 21.05 -32.50
C TRP A 58 11.41 22.27 -31.74
N LYS A 59 10.66 23.37 -31.63
CA LYS A 59 11.04 24.57 -30.85
C LYS A 59 10.89 24.38 -29.33
N ILE A 60 9.91 23.59 -28.87
CA ILE A 60 9.69 23.27 -27.44
C ILE A 60 10.73 22.27 -26.96
N SER A 61 11.13 21.31 -27.80
CA SER A 61 12.16 20.31 -27.46
C SER A 61 13.59 20.85 -27.30
N GLN A 62 13.87 22.07 -27.75
CA GLN A 62 15.17 22.74 -27.53
C GLN A 62 15.17 23.69 -26.32
N ALA A 63 14.02 23.98 -25.71
CA ALA A 63 13.96 24.77 -24.50
C ALA A 63 14.30 23.90 -23.29
N SER A 64 15.32 24.30 -22.52
CA SER A 64 15.79 23.57 -21.36
C SER A 64 14.63 23.12 -20.44
N PRO A 65 14.50 21.83 -20.10
CA PRO A 65 13.39 21.29 -19.30
C PRO A 65 13.34 21.79 -17.85
N THR A 66 14.24 22.71 -17.47
CA THR A 66 14.40 23.25 -16.11
C THR A 66 13.67 24.57 -15.86
N ASN A 67 12.93 25.13 -16.83
CA ASN A 67 12.24 26.41 -16.66
C ASN A 67 10.77 26.38 -17.13
N GLU A 68 9.89 25.99 -16.21
CA GLU A 68 8.43 25.82 -16.36
C GLU A 68 7.72 27.06 -16.96
N LEU A 69 8.23 28.27 -16.67
CA LEU A 69 7.68 29.53 -17.17
C LEU A 69 7.89 29.72 -18.68
N ASN A 70 9.06 29.35 -19.20
CA ASN A 70 9.35 29.39 -20.64
C ASN A 70 8.54 28.34 -21.41
N TRP A 71 8.27 27.21 -20.76
CA TRP A 71 7.49 26.12 -21.31
C TRP A 71 6.01 26.53 -21.48
N MET A 72 5.42 27.14 -20.45
CA MET A 72 4.08 27.75 -20.52
C MET A 72 3.95 28.83 -21.59
N ASN A 73 4.95 29.73 -21.72
CA ASN A 73 4.89 30.80 -22.71
C ASN A 73 4.88 30.29 -24.17
N GLN A 74 5.55 29.17 -24.47
CA GLN A 74 5.53 28.59 -25.82
C GLN A 74 4.22 27.87 -26.13
N ILE A 75 3.61 27.20 -25.14
CA ILE A 75 2.25 26.67 -25.26
C ILE A 75 1.27 27.80 -25.57
N LEU A 76 1.40 28.95 -24.90
CA LEU A 76 0.58 30.13 -25.14
C LEU A 76 0.81 30.77 -26.52
N GLU A 77 2.05 30.79 -27.03
CA GLU A 77 2.37 31.26 -28.39
C GLU A 77 1.75 30.35 -29.48
N MET A 78 1.80 29.01 -29.29
CA MET A 78 1.12 28.05 -30.16
C MET A 78 -0.38 28.37 -30.23
N TYR A 79 -1.00 28.70 -29.10
CA TYR A 79 -2.41 29.08 -29.03
C TYR A 79 -2.76 30.42 -29.68
N LYS A 80 -1.89 31.44 -29.58
CA LYS A 80 -2.09 32.72 -30.29
C LYS A 80 -2.21 32.52 -31.81
N SER A 81 -1.46 31.56 -32.36
CA SER A 81 -1.44 31.27 -33.80
C SER A 81 -2.72 30.61 -34.31
N TRP A 82 -3.49 29.91 -33.47
CA TRP A 82 -4.68 29.16 -33.90
C TRP A 82 -5.94 30.01 -34.08
N LYS A 83 -5.99 31.24 -33.53
CA LYS A 83 -7.19 32.10 -33.64
C LYS A 83 -6.95 33.59 -33.93
N ASN A 84 -5.72 34.01 -34.25
CA ASN A 84 -5.36 35.44 -34.30
C ASN A 84 -5.81 36.19 -33.03
N TRP A 85 -5.63 35.56 -31.86
CA TRP A 85 -6.05 36.12 -30.59
C TRP A 85 -5.01 37.12 -30.06
N ASN A 86 -5.40 38.40 -30.09
CA ASN A 86 -4.63 39.53 -29.60
C ASN A 86 -4.86 39.76 -28.10
N ASP A 87 -4.42 38.84 -27.24
CA ASP A 87 -4.42 39.11 -25.81
C ASP A 87 -3.09 38.77 -25.14
N ASN A 88 -2.58 39.71 -24.33
CA ASN A 88 -1.26 39.68 -23.70
C ASN A 88 -1.27 39.06 -22.29
N GLY A 89 -2.34 38.33 -21.92
CA GLY A 89 -2.57 37.82 -20.57
C GLY A 89 -2.08 36.39 -20.31
N VAL A 90 -1.81 36.10 -19.03
CA VAL A 90 -1.60 34.72 -18.51
C VAL A 90 -2.96 34.04 -18.37
N TYR A 91 -3.13 32.87 -18.99
CA TYR A 91 -4.38 32.13 -18.94
C TYR A 91 -4.43 31.21 -17.72
N THR A 92 -5.57 31.22 -17.03
CA THR A 92 -5.86 30.27 -15.94
C THR A 92 -6.29 28.91 -16.49
N PRO A 93 -6.11 27.80 -15.74
CA PRO A 93 -6.60 26.48 -16.15
C PRO A 93 -8.08 26.46 -16.54
N THR A 94 -8.91 27.23 -15.84
CA THR A 94 -10.35 27.37 -16.12
C THR A 94 -10.60 28.03 -17.48
N GLN A 95 -9.84 29.08 -17.82
CA GLN A 95 -9.94 29.73 -19.13
C GLN A 95 -9.48 28.80 -20.25
N ILE A 96 -8.42 28.00 -20.03
CA ILE A 96 -7.98 27.00 -21.01
C ILE A 96 -9.06 25.95 -21.22
N GLN A 97 -9.66 25.42 -20.15
CA GLN A 97 -10.75 24.46 -20.27
C GLN A 97 -11.94 25.05 -21.04
N GLN A 98 -12.40 26.25 -20.66
CA GLN A 98 -13.62 26.84 -21.21
C GLN A 98 -13.46 27.32 -22.65
N ASN A 99 -12.31 27.92 -22.98
CA ASN A 99 -12.12 28.62 -24.25
C ASN A 99 -11.43 27.76 -25.32
N ILE A 100 -10.80 26.66 -24.93
CA ILE A 100 -9.97 25.83 -25.82
C ILE A 100 -10.42 24.38 -25.78
N LEU A 101 -10.37 23.74 -24.61
CA LEU A 101 -10.56 22.29 -24.52
C LEU A 101 -12.03 21.83 -24.61
N ASN A 102 -12.97 22.77 -24.60
CA ASN A 102 -14.38 22.52 -24.87
C ASN A 102 -14.77 22.72 -26.35
N ASP A 103 -13.86 23.20 -27.21
CA ASP A 103 -14.09 23.36 -28.64
C ASP A 103 -13.78 22.05 -29.38
N PRO A 104 -14.79 21.38 -30.00
CA PRO A 104 -14.60 20.08 -30.63
C PRO A 104 -13.61 20.09 -31.80
N GLU A 105 -13.52 21.18 -32.56
CA GLU A 105 -12.59 21.27 -33.70
C GLU A 105 -11.15 21.35 -33.21
N ILE A 106 -10.90 22.12 -32.14
CA ILE A 106 -9.58 22.23 -31.51
C ILE A 106 -9.18 20.90 -30.86
N VAL A 107 -10.11 20.22 -30.19
CA VAL A 107 -9.86 18.90 -29.59
C VAL A 107 -9.48 17.87 -30.67
N ALA A 108 -10.17 17.88 -31.81
CA ALA A 108 -9.85 17.00 -32.93
C ALA A 108 -8.44 17.27 -33.50
N ASP A 109 -8.06 18.53 -33.71
CA ASP A 109 -6.72 18.91 -34.18
C ASP A 109 -5.63 18.55 -33.16
N LEU A 110 -5.87 18.81 -31.86
CA LEU A 110 -4.96 18.45 -30.77
C LEU A 110 -4.69 16.95 -30.74
N LYS A 111 -5.72 16.12 -30.87
CA LYS A 111 -5.57 14.66 -30.92
C LYS A 111 -4.77 14.20 -32.13
N LEU A 112 -5.02 14.81 -33.29
CA LEU A 112 -4.28 14.49 -34.52
C LEU A 112 -2.78 14.79 -34.34
N ARG A 113 -2.44 15.99 -33.85
CA ARG A 113 -1.05 16.39 -33.56
C ARG A 113 -0.41 15.49 -32.51
N TYR A 114 -1.15 15.19 -31.45
CA TYR A 114 -0.72 14.27 -30.40
C TYR A 114 -0.38 12.90 -30.99
N LEU A 115 -1.26 12.33 -31.82
CA LEU A 115 -1.02 11.02 -32.45
C LEU A 115 0.28 11.02 -33.25
N TYR A 116 0.50 12.03 -34.10
CA TYR A 116 1.72 12.13 -34.90
C TYR A 116 3.00 12.25 -34.06
N GLY A 117 3.00 13.13 -33.05
CA GLY A 117 4.19 13.29 -32.23
C GLY A 117 4.38 12.14 -31.24
N PHE A 118 3.31 11.50 -30.77
CA PHE A 118 3.35 10.32 -29.93
C PHE A 118 4.09 9.17 -30.61
N GLU A 119 3.68 8.80 -31.83
CA GLU A 119 4.34 7.71 -32.59
C GLU A 119 5.84 7.96 -32.82
N LYS A 120 6.23 9.23 -33.01
CA LYS A 120 7.63 9.62 -33.17
C LYS A 120 8.40 9.54 -31.85
N THR A 121 7.75 9.92 -30.75
CA THR A 121 8.36 10.00 -29.42
C THR A 121 8.58 8.62 -28.82
N ILE A 122 7.58 7.74 -28.93
CA ILE A 122 7.66 6.40 -28.32
C ILE A 122 8.79 5.54 -28.90
N LYS A 123 9.15 5.75 -30.18
CA LYS A 123 10.25 5.04 -30.85
C LYS A 123 11.64 5.36 -30.26
N ASN A 124 11.76 6.48 -29.55
CA ASN A 124 13.00 6.89 -28.88
C ASN A 124 13.02 6.53 -27.39
N LEU A 125 11.97 5.88 -26.87
CA LEU A 125 11.95 5.38 -25.50
C LEU A 125 12.81 4.13 -25.37
N HIS A 126 13.13 3.77 -24.13
CA HIS A 126 13.81 2.51 -23.83
C HIS A 126 13.04 1.32 -24.42
N PRO A 127 13.70 0.28 -24.99
CA PRO A 127 13.03 -0.87 -25.59
C PRO A 127 11.94 -1.50 -24.72
N ASP A 128 12.22 -1.77 -23.44
CA ASP A 128 11.21 -2.31 -22.49
C ASP A 128 9.94 -1.44 -22.39
N VAL A 129 10.09 -0.11 -22.45
CA VAL A 129 8.97 0.84 -22.39
C VAL A 129 8.20 0.81 -23.70
N TYR A 130 8.91 0.80 -24.83
CA TYR A 130 8.32 0.74 -26.17
C TYR A 130 7.55 -0.57 -26.39
N ASP A 131 8.12 -1.71 -26.06
CA ASP A 131 7.48 -3.02 -26.17
C ASP A 131 6.27 -3.13 -25.23
N ALA A 132 6.36 -2.56 -24.03
CA ALA A 132 5.22 -2.47 -23.10
C ALA A 132 4.09 -1.59 -23.66
N ILE A 133 4.40 -0.54 -24.44
CA ILE A 133 3.40 0.27 -25.13
C ILE A 133 2.72 -0.54 -26.24
N LEU A 134 3.50 -1.22 -27.09
CA LEU A 134 2.96 -2.00 -28.22
C LEU A 134 2.13 -3.20 -27.78
N SER A 135 2.53 -3.84 -26.67
CA SER A 135 1.81 -4.99 -26.11
C SER A 135 0.62 -4.61 -25.22
N TYR A 136 0.38 -3.31 -25.02
CA TYR A 136 -0.69 -2.84 -24.15
C TYR A 136 -2.06 -3.24 -24.69
N LYS A 137 -2.80 -3.96 -23.85
CA LYS A 137 -4.25 -4.20 -24.02
C LYS A 137 -4.96 -3.45 -22.90
N LYS A 138 -6.07 -2.78 -23.24
CA LYS A 138 -6.90 -2.10 -22.23
C LYS A 138 -7.25 -3.09 -21.12
N PRO A 139 -7.04 -2.73 -19.85
CA PRO A 139 -7.53 -3.54 -18.74
C PRO A 139 -9.03 -3.74 -18.86
N ASN A 140 -9.48 -5.00 -18.87
CA ASN A 140 -10.89 -5.33 -18.82
C ASN A 140 -11.35 -5.23 -17.37
N TYR A 141 -12.14 -4.20 -17.06
CA TYR A 141 -12.72 -4.03 -15.74
C TYR A 141 -13.99 -4.85 -15.61
N MET A 142 -13.95 -5.85 -14.74
CA MET A 142 -15.14 -6.61 -14.37
C MET A 142 -15.79 -6.00 -13.11
N PRO A 143 -17.13 -5.96 -13.03
CA PRO A 143 -17.82 -5.56 -11.80
C PRO A 143 -17.44 -6.44 -10.59
N PHE A 144 -17.47 -5.89 -9.38
CA PHE A 144 -17.18 -6.62 -8.15
C PHE A 144 -18.07 -7.87 -7.99
N ASP A 145 -19.37 -7.70 -8.21
CA ASP A 145 -20.39 -8.76 -8.06
C ASP A 145 -20.29 -9.88 -9.12
N TYR A 146 -19.41 -9.72 -10.12
CA TYR A 146 -19.08 -10.80 -11.05
C TYR A 146 -18.31 -11.93 -10.35
N TYR A 147 -17.62 -11.63 -9.25
CA TYR A 147 -16.76 -12.56 -8.53
C TYR A 147 -17.45 -13.08 -7.27
N SER A 148 -17.30 -14.37 -7.01
CA SER A 148 -17.84 -15.02 -5.81
C SER A 148 -17.02 -14.70 -4.55
N ASP A 149 -17.61 -14.89 -3.37
CA ASP A 149 -16.89 -14.82 -2.09
C ASP A 149 -15.63 -15.71 -2.08
N LYS A 150 -15.70 -16.90 -2.70
CA LYS A 150 -14.57 -17.82 -2.83
C LYS A 150 -13.42 -17.22 -3.65
N PHE A 151 -13.72 -16.43 -4.69
CA PHE A 151 -12.68 -15.73 -5.44
C PHE A 151 -11.95 -14.72 -4.55
N TRP A 152 -12.63 -14.01 -3.66
CA TRP A 152 -11.98 -13.02 -2.80
C TRP A 152 -11.11 -13.63 -1.69
N LEU A 153 -11.34 -14.90 -1.37
CA LEU A 153 -10.69 -15.60 -0.26
C LEU A 153 -9.76 -16.74 -0.68
N HIS A 154 -9.59 -17.02 -1.99
CA HIS A 154 -8.81 -18.19 -2.40
C HIS A 154 -7.32 -18.11 -2.01
N TRP A 155 -6.80 -16.91 -1.79
CA TRP A 155 -5.45 -16.72 -1.25
C TRP A 155 -5.36 -17.11 0.23
N ALA A 156 -6.43 -16.92 1.01
CA ALA A 156 -6.47 -17.03 2.48
C ALA A 156 -6.62 -18.50 2.92
N THR A 157 -5.54 -19.27 2.78
CA THR A 157 -5.51 -20.73 2.97
C THR A 157 -4.89 -21.19 4.30
N GLY A 158 -4.52 -20.26 5.18
CA GLY A 158 -3.89 -20.50 6.46
C GLY A 158 -2.37 -20.32 6.40
N GLY A 159 -1.87 -19.25 7.02
CA GLY A 159 -0.46 -18.86 7.00
C GLY A 159 -0.06 -18.13 5.72
N THR A 160 -1.01 -17.45 5.08
CA THR A 160 -0.76 -16.60 3.91
C THR A 160 -0.90 -15.13 4.26
N SER A 161 -0.25 -14.28 3.47
CA SER A 161 -0.33 -12.84 3.67
C SER A 161 -0.90 -12.12 2.45
N GLY A 162 -1.63 -11.05 2.73
CA GLY A 162 -2.26 -10.18 1.76
C GLY A 162 -1.97 -8.72 2.09
N ILE A 163 -1.93 -7.88 1.06
CA ILE A 163 -1.63 -6.46 1.18
C ILE A 163 -2.69 -5.66 0.44
N ILE A 164 -3.18 -4.59 1.08
CA ILE A 164 -3.98 -3.56 0.44
C ILE A 164 -3.19 -2.25 0.43
N SER A 165 -2.92 -1.72 -0.75
CA SER A 165 -2.19 -0.49 -0.98
C SER A 165 -3.05 0.58 -1.67
N GLY A 166 -2.59 1.83 -1.65
CA GLY A 166 -3.24 2.95 -2.33
C GLY A 166 -3.28 4.24 -1.50
N LEU A 167 -3.56 5.35 -2.16
CA LEU A 167 -3.52 6.68 -1.56
C LEU A 167 -4.51 6.87 -0.40
N LYS A 168 -4.30 7.90 0.42
CA LYS A 168 -5.27 8.28 1.46
C LYS A 168 -6.62 8.59 0.80
N GLY A 169 -7.70 8.03 1.37
CA GLY A 169 -9.06 8.20 0.82
C GLY A 169 -9.41 7.28 -0.35
N SER A 170 -8.55 6.34 -0.77
CA SER A 170 -8.87 5.39 -1.86
C SER A 170 -9.86 4.27 -1.50
N GLY A 171 -10.27 4.19 -0.22
CA GLY A 171 -11.21 3.19 0.29
C GLY A 171 -10.58 1.87 0.76
N LYS A 172 -9.29 1.83 1.09
CA LYS A 172 -8.58 0.61 1.56
C LYS A 172 -9.21 -0.01 2.79
N THR A 173 -9.38 0.75 3.87
CA THR A 173 -9.99 0.28 5.13
C THR A 173 -11.40 -0.26 4.89
N SER A 174 -12.22 0.47 4.12
CA SER A 174 -13.56 0.00 3.73
C SER A 174 -13.50 -1.30 2.92
N PHE A 175 -12.51 -1.48 2.04
CA PHE A 175 -12.35 -2.70 1.27
C PHE A 175 -11.85 -3.87 2.13
N ALA A 176 -10.93 -3.63 3.06
CA ALA A 176 -10.46 -4.63 4.01
C ALA A 176 -11.61 -5.13 4.90
N LEU A 177 -12.48 -4.23 5.36
CA LEU A 177 -13.69 -4.58 6.11
C LEU A 177 -14.74 -5.28 5.24
N LEU A 178 -14.84 -4.95 3.96
CA LEU A 178 -15.66 -5.72 3.02
C LEU A 178 -15.13 -7.16 2.87
N LEU A 179 -13.81 -7.34 2.78
CA LEU A 179 -13.19 -8.67 2.81
C LEU A 179 -13.42 -9.38 4.14
N ALA A 180 -13.46 -8.65 5.27
CA ALA A 180 -13.81 -9.21 6.57
C ALA A 180 -15.26 -9.73 6.58
N GLU A 181 -16.22 -8.99 6.03
CA GLU A 181 -17.61 -9.44 5.89
C GLU A 181 -17.70 -10.71 5.03
N ILE A 182 -16.97 -10.75 3.91
CA ILE A 182 -16.87 -11.92 3.02
C ILE A 182 -16.27 -13.12 3.77
N ALA A 183 -15.15 -12.92 4.47
CA ALA A 183 -14.48 -13.94 5.26
C ALA A 183 -15.37 -14.49 6.38
N LYS A 184 -16.13 -13.62 7.07
CA LYS A 184 -17.09 -14.02 8.10
C LYS A 184 -18.24 -14.86 7.53
N ARG A 185 -18.78 -14.51 6.35
CA ARG A 185 -19.78 -15.34 5.65
C ARG A 185 -19.23 -16.71 5.25
N TYR A 186 -17.94 -16.78 4.95
CA TYR A 186 -17.24 -18.04 4.68
C TYR A 186 -16.86 -18.81 5.94
N GLY A 187 -17.19 -18.33 7.14
CA GLY A 187 -16.95 -19.00 8.41
C GLY A 187 -15.56 -18.76 9.03
N LYS A 188 -14.76 -17.84 8.49
CA LYS A 188 -13.50 -17.43 9.13
C LYS A 188 -13.78 -16.54 10.35
N ILE A 189 -12.94 -16.68 11.36
CA ILE A 189 -12.92 -15.79 12.53
C ILE A 189 -12.10 -14.55 12.18
N ILE A 190 -12.57 -13.35 12.53
CA ILE A 190 -11.87 -12.10 12.20
C ILE A 190 -11.24 -11.49 13.45
N LEU A 191 -9.99 -11.05 13.32
CA LEU A 191 -9.29 -10.21 14.28
C LEU A 191 -8.84 -8.92 13.56
N THR A 192 -9.02 -7.74 14.15
CA THR A 192 -8.60 -6.48 13.52
C THR A 192 -8.25 -5.38 14.52
N ASN A 193 -7.30 -4.50 14.18
CA ASN A 193 -7.05 -3.27 14.91
C ASN A 193 -7.96 -2.09 14.49
N ILE A 194 -8.95 -2.34 13.63
CA ILE A 194 -9.97 -1.36 13.24
C ILE A 194 -11.17 -1.53 14.17
N ARG A 195 -11.57 -0.45 14.85
CA ARG A 195 -12.70 -0.51 15.78
C ARG A 195 -14.03 -0.47 15.03
N ILE A 196 -14.73 -1.61 15.02
CA ILE A 196 -16.05 -1.79 14.39
C ILE A 196 -17.15 -1.52 15.44
N ILE A 197 -18.14 -0.72 15.07
CA ILE A 197 -19.27 -0.33 15.92
C ILE A 197 -20.42 -1.32 15.70
N ASP A 198 -20.18 -2.56 16.09
CA ASP A 198 -21.15 -3.66 16.00
C ASP A 198 -20.84 -4.70 17.10
N LYS A 199 -21.86 -5.16 17.81
CA LYS A 199 -21.73 -6.13 18.91
C LYS A 199 -21.19 -7.46 18.42
N ASP A 200 -21.52 -7.85 17.20
CA ASP A 200 -21.07 -9.13 16.61
C ASP A 200 -19.56 -9.14 16.29
N TRP A 201 -18.88 -8.01 16.50
CA TRP A 201 -17.46 -7.79 16.19
C TRP A 201 -16.65 -7.31 17.40
N GLU A 202 -17.26 -7.20 18.58
CA GLU A 202 -16.61 -6.68 19.79
C GLU A 202 -15.37 -7.51 20.16
N ASP A 203 -15.47 -8.84 20.03
CA ASP A 203 -14.36 -9.77 20.29
C ASP A 203 -13.24 -9.73 19.23
N SER A 204 -13.47 -9.10 18.08
CA SER A 204 -12.49 -9.02 16.98
C SER A 204 -11.42 -7.95 17.21
N TYR A 205 -11.69 -6.94 18.02
CA TYR A 205 -10.80 -5.79 18.16
C TYR A 205 -9.53 -6.11 18.98
N PHE A 206 -8.37 -5.65 18.52
CA PHE A 206 -7.12 -5.64 19.28
C PHE A 206 -6.35 -4.31 19.14
N TYR A 207 -5.57 -3.92 20.14
CA TYR A 207 -4.75 -2.69 20.12
C TYR A 207 -3.27 -2.92 20.47
N SER A 208 -2.91 -4.11 20.93
CA SER A 208 -1.51 -4.48 21.24
C SER A 208 -1.16 -5.89 20.76
N PHE A 209 0.13 -6.16 20.67
CA PHE A 209 0.63 -7.46 20.24
C PHE A 209 0.30 -8.57 21.24
N SER A 210 0.42 -8.33 22.55
CA SER A 210 0.01 -9.30 23.57
C SER A 210 -1.48 -9.65 23.48
N GLN A 211 -2.35 -8.65 23.31
CA GLN A 211 -3.79 -8.86 23.18
C GLN A 211 -4.15 -9.63 21.90
N LEU A 212 -3.48 -9.31 20.79
CA LEU A 212 -3.61 -10.06 19.54
C LEU A 212 -3.23 -11.52 19.76
N MET A 213 -2.07 -11.79 20.37
CA MET A 213 -1.58 -13.15 20.57
C MET A 213 -2.48 -13.97 21.51
N GLU A 214 -3.01 -13.37 22.58
CA GLU A 214 -3.99 -14.05 23.45
C GLU A 214 -5.25 -14.46 22.67
N LYS A 215 -5.84 -13.51 21.94
CA LYS A 215 -7.02 -13.78 21.10
C LYS A 215 -6.72 -14.82 20.05
N LEU A 216 -5.56 -14.74 19.40
CA LEU A 216 -5.12 -15.68 18.38
C LEU A 216 -5.03 -17.11 18.95
N CYS A 217 -4.42 -17.28 20.12
CA CYS A 217 -4.33 -18.57 20.79
C CYS A 217 -5.70 -19.11 21.19
N ASP A 218 -6.59 -18.28 21.76
CA ASP A 218 -7.93 -18.70 22.16
C ASP A 218 -8.78 -19.15 20.95
N LYS A 219 -8.69 -18.42 19.82
CA LYS A 219 -9.42 -18.79 18.60
C LYS A 219 -8.81 -20.01 17.90
N ALA A 220 -7.47 -20.16 17.90
CA ALA A 220 -6.81 -21.33 17.37
C ALA A 220 -7.15 -22.60 18.16
N LEU A 221 -7.20 -22.51 19.49
CA LEU A 221 -7.65 -23.59 20.37
C LEU A 221 -9.10 -23.99 20.06
N HIS A 222 -10.00 -23.01 19.94
CA HIS A 222 -11.39 -23.28 19.54
C HIS A 222 -11.47 -23.99 18.18
N ILE A 223 -10.72 -23.53 17.17
CA ILE A 223 -10.65 -24.19 15.86
C ILE A 223 -10.17 -25.64 15.99
N TYR A 224 -9.13 -25.88 16.78
CA TYR A 224 -8.60 -27.21 17.01
C TYR A 224 -9.65 -28.13 17.64
N GLU A 225 -10.30 -27.69 18.73
CA GLU A 225 -11.32 -28.47 19.44
C GLU A 225 -12.54 -28.78 18.56
N GLU A 226 -12.98 -27.84 17.72
CA GLU A 226 -14.10 -28.05 16.78
C GLU A 226 -13.72 -29.01 15.64
N ARG A 227 -12.48 -28.94 15.14
CA ARG A 227 -11.96 -29.90 14.15
C ARG A 227 -11.87 -31.32 14.71
N GLN A 228 -11.51 -31.49 15.98
CA GLN A 228 -11.55 -32.79 16.65
C GLN A 228 -12.97 -33.36 16.75
N LYS A 229 -14.00 -32.51 16.77
CA LYS A 229 -15.42 -32.90 16.73
C LYS A 229 -15.94 -33.13 15.30
N GLY A 230 -15.10 -32.94 14.28
CA GLY A 230 -15.46 -33.10 12.87
C GLY A 230 -16.07 -31.85 12.21
N HIS A 231 -16.03 -30.69 12.88
CA HIS A 231 -16.45 -29.42 12.27
C HIS A 231 -15.29 -28.77 11.51
N ASP A 232 -15.54 -28.30 10.29
CA ASP A 232 -14.52 -27.61 9.50
C ASP A 232 -14.62 -26.10 9.68
N ILE A 233 -13.70 -25.54 10.46
CA ILE A 233 -13.54 -24.08 10.60
C ILE A 233 -12.37 -23.62 9.71
N PRO A 234 -12.61 -22.72 8.74
CA PRO A 234 -11.62 -22.32 7.71
C PRO A 234 -10.51 -21.38 8.20
N GLY A 235 -10.39 -21.17 9.51
CA GLY A 235 -9.27 -20.43 10.12
C GLY A 235 -9.61 -19.00 10.53
N ILE A 236 -8.57 -18.18 10.63
CA ILE A 236 -8.61 -16.81 11.15
C ILE A 236 -8.11 -15.84 10.07
N LEU A 237 -8.71 -14.65 9.96
CA LEU A 237 -8.18 -13.54 9.17
C LEU A 237 -7.84 -12.38 10.12
N ILE A 238 -6.58 -11.96 10.12
CA ILE A 238 -6.06 -10.84 10.91
C ILE A 238 -5.93 -9.63 9.99
N ILE A 239 -6.50 -8.48 10.37
CA ILE A 239 -6.42 -7.24 9.59
C ILE A 239 -5.68 -6.17 10.38
N PHE A 240 -4.58 -5.68 9.80
CA PHE A 240 -3.81 -4.57 10.31
C PHE A 240 -3.97 -3.33 9.42
N ASP A 241 -4.59 -2.28 9.96
CA ASP A 241 -4.59 -0.96 9.36
C ASP A 241 -3.37 -0.12 9.79
N GLU A 242 -2.96 0.80 8.92
CA GLU A 242 -1.91 1.80 9.15
C GLU A 242 -0.51 1.23 9.53
N MET A 243 -0.03 0.20 8.82
CA MET A 243 1.30 -0.38 9.05
C MET A 243 2.45 0.64 8.93
N THR A 244 2.26 1.69 8.13
CA THR A 244 3.17 2.84 8.00
C THR A 244 3.40 3.60 9.33
N VAL A 245 2.43 3.57 10.25
CA VAL A 245 2.47 4.22 11.59
C VAL A 245 3.01 3.28 12.66
N ALA A 246 2.77 1.96 12.54
CA ALA A 246 3.28 0.91 13.43
C ALA A 246 4.81 0.67 13.37
N GLY A 247 5.59 1.63 12.83
CA GLY A 247 7.05 1.55 12.76
C GLY A 247 7.60 0.64 11.65
N VAL A 248 6.75 -0.04 10.89
CA VAL A 248 7.14 -0.96 9.82
C VAL A 248 7.29 -0.22 8.49
N ARG A 249 8.34 0.60 8.40
CA ARG A 249 8.78 1.21 7.13
C ARG A 249 10.15 0.66 6.75
N LYS A 250 10.42 0.55 5.44
CA LYS A 250 11.74 0.17 4.87
C LYS A 250 12.95 0.91 5.48
N LYS A 251 12.77 2.11 6.05
CA LYS A 251 13.82 2.90 6.72
C LYS A 251 13.96 2.71 8.25
N LYS A 252 13.09 1.95 8.91
CA LYS A 252 13.08 1.76 10.39
C LYS A 252 13.20 0.31 10.85
N ALA A 253 13.33 -0.65 9.95
CA ALA A 253 13.43 -2.09 10.26
C ALA A 253 14.64 -2.49 11.16
N MET A 254 15.55 -1.56 11.48
CA MET A 254 16.74 -1.82 12.30
C MET A 254 16.60 -1.45 13.80
N SER A 255 15.44 -0.99 14.28
CA SER A 255 15.34 -0.46 15.66
C SER A 255 14.76 -1.41 16.72
N GLY A 256 14.53 -2.70 16.42
CA GLY A 256 14.03 -3.70 17.39
C GLY A 256 12.62 -3.44 17.97
N LYS A 257 11.96 -2.35 17.58
CA LYS A 257 10.61 -1.92 18.01
C LYS A 257 9.55 -2.05 16.92
N SER A 258 9.85 -2.76 15.84
CA SER A 258 8.97 -2.96 14.69
C SER A 258 8.59 -4.43 14.58
N LEU A 259 7.34 -4.73 14.24
CA LEU A 259 6.90 -6.09 13.91
C LEU A 259 7.75 -6.62 12.73
N ASN A 260 8.50 -7.69 12.95
CA ASN A 260 9.12 -8.45 11.86
C ASN A 260 8.03 -9.30 11.20
N ILE A 261 7.47 -8.79 10.09
CA ILE A 261 6.31 -9.40 9.43
C ILE A 261 6.62 -10.81 8.95
N ASP A 262 7.83 -11.09 8.47
CA ASP A 262 8.18 -12.44 8.00
C ASP A 262 8.17 -13.47 9.13
N GLU A 263 8.66 -13.10 10.31
CA GLU A 263 8.60 -13.94 11.51
C GLU A 263 7.16 -14.10 12.00
N PHE A 264 6.38 -13.02 11.98
CA PHE A 264 4.98 -13.05 12.37
C PHE A 264 4.14 -13.90 11.40
N ASP A 265 4.33 -13.80 10.09
CA ASP A 265 3.60 -14.61 9.11
C ASP A 265 3.94 -16.10 9.25
N ARG A 266 5.21 -16.43 9.55
CA ARG A 266 5.59 -17.82 9.91
C ARG A 266 4.86 -18.30 11.16
N LEU A 267 4.72 -17.43 12.16
CA LEU A 267 4.00 -17.70 13.40
C LEU A 267 2.50 -17.93 13.14
N THR A 268 1.84 -17.07 12.37
CA THR A 268 0.39 -17.17 12.09
C THR A 268 -0.03 -18.47 11.43
N ARG A 269 0.86 -19.11 10.65
CA ARG A 269 0.65 -20.43 10.07
C ARG A 269 0.31 -21.50 11.11
N LYS A 270 0.92 -21.43 12.30
CA LYS A 270 0.68 -22.35 13.42
C LYS A 270 -0.71 -22.15 14.04
N PHE A 271 -1.26 -20.95 13.92
CA PHE A 271 -2.56 -20.57 14.47
C PHE A 271 -3.71 -20.60 13.44
N TYR A 272 -3.50 -21.21 12.27
CA TYR A 272 -4.47 -21.24 11.18
C TYR A 272 -4.92 -19.84 10.73
N ALA A 273 -4.02 -18.85 10.82
CA ALA A 273 -4.34 -17.46 10.56
C ALA A 273 -3.70 -16.95 9.27
N ASP A 274 -4.44 -16.11 8.56
CA ASP A 274 -3.98 -15.33 7.42
C ASP A 274 -3.87 -13.86 7.83
N SER A 275 -2.87 -13.15 7.30
CA SER A 275 -2.63 -11.73 7.61
C SER A 275 -3.03 -10.85 6.43
N LEU A 276 -3.75 -9.76 6.68
CA LEU A 276 -4.09 -8.73 5.70
C LEU A 276 -3.60 -7.37 6.21
N TYR A 277 -2.65 -6.80 5.49
CA TYR A 277 -2.00 -5.56 5.88
C TYR A 277 -2.42 -4.39 4.98
N ILE A 278 -2.60 -3.22 5.58
CA ILE A 278 -2.97 -2.00 4.84
C ILE A 278 -1.81 -1.00 4.87
N TRP A 279 -1.33 -0.61 3.69
CA TRP A 279 -0.30 0.42 3.50
C TRP A 279 -0.80 1.60 2.66
N HIS A 280 -0.19 2.76 2.85
CA HIS A 280 -0.47 3.93 2.02
C HIS A 280 0.28 3.91 0.67
N TYR A 281 1.50 3.39 0.65
CA TYR A 281 2.35 3.41 -0.54
C TYR A 281 3.09 2.09 -0.69
N GLU A 282 3.04 1.51 -1.89
CA GLU A 282 3.73 0.23 -2.19
C GLU A 282 5.24 0.34 -2.00
N ARG A 283 5.83 1.48 -2.35
CA ARG A 283 7.27 1.75 -2.16
C ARG A 283 7.75 1.72 -0.70
N GLU A 284 6.82 1.79 0.26
CA GLU A 284 7.17 1.72 1.70
C GLU A 284 7.24 0.29 2.22
N ILE A 285 6.71 -0.67 1.44
CA ILE A 285 6.67 -2.08 1.80
C ILE A 285 8.07 -2.66 1.58
N PRO A 286 8.67 -3.32 2.60
CA PRO A 286 9.92 -4.06 2.43
C PRO A 286 9.83 -5.12 1.33
N THR A 287 10.96 -5.35 0.66
CA THR A 287 11.03 -6.26 -0.50
C THR A 287 10.69 -7.70 -0.09
N ASP A 288 11.22 -8.17 1.05
CA ASP A 288 11.02 -9.53 1.55
C ASP A 288 9.52 -9.86 1.77
N ILE A 289 8.75 -8.88 2.25
CA ILE A 289 7.30 -8.99 2.42
C ILE A 289 6.57 -9.01 1.07
N MET A 290 7.02 -8.20 0.11
CA MET A 290 6.43 -8.20 -1.24
C MET A 290 6.70 -9.50 -2.01
N GLU A 291 7.78 -10.22 -1.66
CA GLU A 291 8.11 -11.51 -2.26
C GLU A 291 7.34 -12.68 -1.64
N SER A 292 6.94 -12.55 -0.36
CA SER A 292 6.22 -13.61 0.37
C SER A 292 4.69 -13.53 0.27
N VAL A 293 4.15 -12.42 -0.21
CA VAL A 293 2.70 -12.15 -0.24
C VAL A 293 1.94 -12.98 -1.30
N ASN A 294 0.75 -13.45 -0.94
CA ASN A 294 -0.14 -14.22 -1.82
C ASN A 294 -1.22 -13.36 -2.49
N PHE A 295 -1.53 -12.19 -1.93
CA PHE A 295 -2.56 -11.29 -2.43
C PHE A 295 -2.12 -9.82 -2.39
N LEU A 296 -2.23 -9.12 -3.50
CA LEU A 296 -1.98 -7.69 -3.60
C LEU A 296 -3.22 -6.96 -4.13
N ALA A 297 -3.73 -6.00 -3.38
CA ALA A 297 -4.85 -5.17 -3.78
C ALA A 297 -4.44 -3.69 -3.81
N HIS A 298 -4.35 -3.12 -5.00
CA HIS A 298 -4.17 -1.68 -5.17
C HIS A 298 -5.51 -0.98 -5.35
N LYS A 299 -5.95 -0.21 -4.36
CA LYS A 299 -7.17 0.61 -4.45
C LYS A 299 -6.88 1.95 -5.14
N PHE A 300 -7.56 2.19 -6.25
CA PHE A 300 -7.49 3.46 -6.97
C PHE A 300 -8.33 4.56 -6.31
N GLY A 301 -8.00 5.81 -6.63
CA GLY A 301 -8.67 7.01 -6.12
C GLY A 301 -7.96 7.64 -4.94
N ASP A 302 -8.44 8.82 -4.54
CA ASP A 302 -7.88 9.61 -3.44
C ASP A 302 -8.93 10.62 -2.93
N THR A 303 -8.50 11.62 -2.17
CA THR A 303 -9.34 12.70 -1.62
C THR A 303 -9.74 13.78 -2.63
N THR A 304 -9.15 13.82 -3.83
CA THR A 304 -9.44 14.81 -4.87
C THR A 304 -10.74 14.49 -5.63
N SER A 305 -11.34 15.50 -6.27
CA SER A 305 -12.60 15.37 -7.01
C SER A 305 -12.54 14.34 -8.15
N SER A 306 -11.40 14.25 -8.85
CA SER A 306 -11.15 13.24 -9.89
C SER A 306 -10.90 11.85 -9.27
N GLY A 307 -10.19 11.80 -8.14
CA GLY A 307 -9.92 10.58 -7.39
C GLY A 307 -11.16 9.93 -6.77
N VAL A 308 -12.16 10.70 -6.35
CA VAL A 308 -13.43 10.19 -5.79
C VAL A 308 -14.12 9.23 -6.77
N ARG A 309 -14.13 9.55 -8.06
CA ARG A 309 -14.75 8.71 -9.11
C ARG A 309 -14.07 7.34 -9.25
N LYS A 310 -12.78 7.25 -8.92
CA LYS A 310 -11.97 6.02 -9.02
C LYS A 310 -11.99 5.17 -7.75
N ARG A 311 -12.56 5.64 -6.63
CA ARG A 311 -12.61 4.90 -5.34
C ARG A 311 -13.29 3.54 -5.41
N LYS A 312 -14.22 3.34 -6.35
CA LYS A 312 -14.90 2.04 -6.56
C LYS A 312 -14.14 1.11 -7.51
N THR A 313 -12.86 1.37 -7.74
CA THR A 313 -12.03 0.55 -8.63
C THR A 313 -10.74 0.12 -7.94
N GLY A 314 -10.13 -0.96 -8.44
CA GLY A 314 -8.86 -1.46 -7.94
C GLY A 314 -8.22 -2.47 -8.88
N MET A 315 -6.95 -2.77 -8.63
CA MET A 315 -6.20 -3.84 -9.26
C MET A 315 -5.87 -4.89 -8.21
N PHE A 316 -6.15 -6.15 -8.51
CA PHE A 316 -6.04 -7.26 -7.59
C PHE A 316 -5.15 -8.32 -8.20
N THR A 317 -4.08 -8.68 -7.51
CA THR A 317 -3.12 -9.68 -7.95
C THR A 317 -3.15 -10.85 -6.98
N PHE A 318 -3.31 -12.05 -7.51
CA PHE A 318 -3.16 -13.29 -6.77
C PHE A 318 -1.86 -13.95 -7.20
N ILE A 319 -1.08 -14.40 -6.22
CA ILE A 319 0.27 -14.93 -6.40
C ILE A 319 0.31 -16.36 -5.89
N GLU A 320 0.52 -17.29 -6.82
CA GLU A 320 0.67 -18.72 -6.54
C GLU A 320 1.98 -19.22 -7.15
N GLY A 321 3.01 -19.35 -6.32
CA GLY A 321 4.36 -19.65 -6.78
C GLY A 321 4.87 -18.59 -7.76
N ASN A 322 5.19 -18.99 -8.99
CA ASN A 322 5.66 -18.08 -10.03
C ASN A 322 4.52 -17.45 -10.86
N ASN A 323 3.28 -17.88 -10.64
CA ASN A 323 2.13 -17.37 -11.38
C ASN A 323 1.57 -16.13 -10.69
N ARG A 324 1.29 -15.10 -11.50
CA ARG A 324 0.63 -13.86 -11.06
C ARG A 324 -0.59 -13.60 -11.91
N GLU A 325 -1.76 -13.66 -11.30
CA GLU A 325 -3.02 -13.36 -11.96
C GLU A 325 -3.48 -11.96 -11.57
N ILE A 326 -3.64 -11.07 -12.57
CA ILE A 326 -4.00 -9.67 -12.34
C ILE A 326 -5.42 -9.41 -12.84
N TYR A 327 -6.27 -8.91 -11.95
CA TYR A 327 -7.65 -8.57 -12.21
C TYR A 327 -7.90 -7.08 -11.97
N TYR A 328 -8.64 -6.46 -12.87
CA TYR A 328 -9.07 -5.06 -12.73
C TYR A 328 -10.56 -5.05 -12.42
N ILE A 329 -10.91 -4.41 -11.32
CA ILE A 329 -12.26 -4.54 -10.75
C ILE A 329 -12.86 -3.14 -10.62
N LYS A 330 -14.14 -3.04 -10.97
CA LYS A 330 -14.96 -1.82 -10.83
C LYS A 330 -16.18 -2.08 -9.97
N GLU A 331 -16.87 -1.00 -9.61
CA GLU A 331 -18.12 -1.04 -8.84
C GLU A 331 -17.96 -1.70 -7.46
N ILE A 332 -16.76 -1.61 -6.85
CA ILE A 332 -16.50 -2.11 -5.50
C ILE A 332 -17.46 -1.42 -4.52
N PRO A 333 -18.30 -2.17 -3.79
CA PRO A 333 -19.21 -1.61 -2.81
C PRO A 333 -18.45 -1.12 -1.57
N ASN A 334 -19.08 -0.27 -0.77
CA ASN A 334 -18.58 0.02 0.56
C ASN A 334 -18.89 -1.17 1.48
N THR A 335 -18.13 -1.30 2.57
CA THR A 335 -18.50 -2.23 3.64
C THR A 335 -19.83 -1.80 4.28
N ASN A 336 -20.63 -2.76 4.76
CA ASN A 336 -21.82 -2.46 5.56
C ASN A 336 -21.47 -2.17 7.02
N LEU A 337 -20.23 -2.43 7.43
CA LEU A 337 -19.76 -2.21 8.79
C LEU A 337 -19.58 -0.72 9.06
N LYS A 338 -20.06 -0.27 10.22
CA LYS A 338 -19.73 1.05 10.75
C LYS A 338 -18.43 0.93 11.55
N TYR A 339 -17.48 1.81 11.32
CA TYR A 339 -16.17 1.77 11.98
C TYR A 339 -15.64 3.18 12.25
N ILE A 340 -14.76 3.29 13.24
CA ILE A 340 -14.17 4.57 13.64
C ILE A 340 -12.94 4.85 12.77
N THR A 341 -12.93 6.00 12.09
CA THR A 341 -11.81 6.43 11.21
C THR A 341 -10.96 7.55 11.80
N GLU A 342 -11.42 8.17 12.89
CA GLU A 342 -10.77 9.35 13.48
C GLU A 342 -9.70 9.00 14.52
N GLU A 343 -9.80 7.82 15.13
CA GLU A 343 -8.78 7.27 16.01
C GLU A 343 -7.65 6.67 15.16
N SER A 344 -6.40 7.04 15.44
CA SER A 344 -5.25 6.34 14.85
C SER A 344 -5.36 4.85 15.19
N ALA A 345 -5.23 3.96 14.22
CA ALA A 345 -5.29 2.52 14.44
C ALA A 345 -3.99 2.05 15.13
N PHE A 346 -3.80 2.48 16.37
CA PHE A 346 -2.58 2.29 17.13
C PHE A 346 -2.38 0.81 17.44
N PHE A 347 -1.18 0.31 17.16
CA PHE A 347 -0.77 -1.06 17.47
C PHE A 347 0.49 -1.02 18.33
N LYS A 348 0.36 -1.33 19.63
CA LYS A 348 1.49 -1.34 20.58
C LYS A 348 2.25 -2.68 20.46
N MET A 349 3.54 -2.61 20.15
CA MET A 349 4.47 -3.74 20.35
C MET A 349 4.90 -3.76 21.83
N ASP A 350 4.06 -4.34 22.68
CA ASP A 350 4.21 -4.37 24.14
C ASP A 350 5.07 -5.53 24.66
N ILE A 351 5.16 -6.62 23.90
CA ILE A 351 6.03 -7.76 24.19
C ILE A 351 6.93 -8.07 23.00
N ASN A 352 8.12 -8.62 23.27
CA ASN A 352 9.05 -9.00 22.22
C ASN A 352 8.62 -10.31 21.55
N MET A 353 8.44 -10.27 20.23
CA MET A 353 8.06 -11.42 19.43
C MET A 353 9.11 -12.54 19.43
N SER A 354 10.41 -12.21 19.48
CA SER A 354 11.46 -13.24 19.50
C SER A 354 11.33 -14.14 20.73
N THR A 355 10.98 -13.56 21.88
CA THR A 355 10.72 -14.30 23.12
C THR A 355 9.58 -15.30 22.95
N ILE A 356 8.51 -14.96 22.22
CA ILE A 356 7.40 -15.88 21.95
C ILE A 356 7.86 -17.03 21.05
N ILE A 357 8.61 -16.71 19.99
CA ILE A 357 9.11 -17.71 19.03
C ILE A 357 10.05 -18.71 19.71
N ASP A 358 10.98 -18.22 20.53
CA ASP A 358 11.93 -19.08 21.26
C ASP A 358 11.19 -20.03 22.21
N ASN A 359 10.16 -19.52 22.92
CA ASN A 359 9.35 -20.35 23.80
C ASN A 359 8.51 -21.38 23.03
N LEU A 360 7.96 -21.01 21.87
CA LEU A 360 7.23 -21.93 21.00
C LEU A 360 8.08 -23.10 20.54
N GLN A 361 9.33 -22.84 20.14
CA GLN A 361 10.26 -23.90 19.72
C GLN A 361 10.54 -24.91 20.85
N ASN A 362 10.63 -24.43 22.10
CA ASN A 362 10.81 -25.29 23.26
C ASN A 362 9.54 -26.11 23.55
N ILE A 363 8.37 -25.49 23.47
CA ILE A 363 7.07 -26.17 23.70
C ILE A 363 6.85 -27.26 22.64
N GLU A 364 7.12 -27.00 21.35
CA GLU A 364 6.98 -28.00 20.28
C GLU A 364 7.88 -29.23 20.48
N GLN A 365 9.01 -29.09 21.18
CA GLN A 365 9.89 -30.22 21.50
C GLN A 365 9.36 -31.07 22.66
N GLU A 366 8.62 -30.45 23.59
CA GLU A 366 8.14 -31.09 24.82
C GLU A 366 6.73 -31.69 24.66
N TYR A 367 5.87 -31.07 23.86
CA TYR A 367 4.45 -31.44 23.72
C TYR A 367 4.14 -31.96 22.32
N ARG A 368 3.16 -32.87 22.23
CA ARG A 368 2.71 -33.47 20.96
C ARG A 368 1.29 -33.05 20.55
N ASP A 369 0.54 -32.40 21.45
CA ASP A 369 -0.84 -31.97 21.21
C ASP A 369 -0.90 -30.46 21.00
N ALA A 370 -1.39 -30.03 19.84
CA ALA A 370 -1.48 -28.62 19.47
C ALA A 370 -2.38 -27.79 20.39
N GLY A 371 -3.37 -28.42 21.05
CA GLY A 371 -4.24 -27.74 22.01
C GLY A 371 -3.48 -27.30 23.27
N ASP A 372 -2.57 -28.15 23.76
CA ASP A 372 -1.70 -27.80 24.89
C ASP A 372 -0.68 -26.72 24.51
N GLU A 373 -0.15 -26.77 23.29
CA GLU A 373 0.75 -25.73 22.76
C GLU A 373 0.08 -24.35 22.81
N PHE A 374 -1.15 -24.21 22.27
CA PHE A 374 -1.86 -22.93 22.27
C PHE A 374 -2.14 -22.39 23.68
N ARG A 375 -2.47 -23.28 24.63
CA ARG A 375 -2.71 -22.88 26.03
C ARG A 375 -1.43 -22.36 26.68
N MET A 376 -0.31 -23.04 26.48
CA MET A 376 0.98 -22.62 27.04
C MET A 376 1.46 -21.30 26.47
N VAL A 377 1.35 -21.10 25.16
CA VAL A 377 1.74 -19.83 24.52
C VAL A 377 0.91 -18.68 25.08
N ARG A 378 -0.41 -18.86 25.22
CA ARG A 378 -1.28 -17.86 25.83
C ARG A 378 -0.85 -17.52 27.25
N ASP A 379 -0.52 -18.52 28.06
CA ASP A 379 -0.12 -18.32 29.45
C ASP A 379 1.25 -17.60 29.56
N ILE A 380 2.18 -17.89 28.64
CA ILE A 380 3.44 -17.15 28.50
C ILE A 380 3.20 -15.70 28.11
N VAL A 381 2.34 -15.44 27.12
CA VAL A 381 1.98 -14.08 26.69
C VAL A 381 1.41 -13.28 27.85
N ARG A 382 0.50 -13.87 28.64
CA ARG A 382 -0.07 -13.24 29.83
C ARG A 382 1.00 -12.90 30.87
N LYS A 383 1.91 -13.85 31.14
CA LYS A 383 3.02 -13.64 32.07
C LYS A 383 3.92 -12.49 31.63
N LEU A 384 4.33 -12.47 30.35
CA LEU A 384 5.17 -11.42 29.78
C LEU A 384 4.49 -10.05 29.83
N ARG A 385 3.18 -9.98 29.58
CA ARG A 385 2.42 -8.73 29.71
C ARG A 385 2.47 -8.22 31.15
N THR A 386 2.18 -9.07 32.13
CA THR A 386 2.22 -8.68 33.55
C THR A 386 3.62 -8.22 33.97
N GLU A 387 4.68 -8.91 33.54
CA GLU A 387 6.07 -8.51 33.81
C GLU A 387 6.41 -7.13 33.21
N SER A 388 5.94 -6.86 31.99
CA SER A 388 6.13 -5.56 31.33
C SER A 388 5.39 -4.42 32.04
N GLU A 389 4.17 -4.67 32.53
CA GLU A 389 3.37 -3.70 33.29
C GLU A 389 4.02 -3.40 34.65
N THR A 390 4.56 -4.42 35.34
CA THR A 390 5.28 -4.22 36.61
C THR A 390 6.64 -3.53 36.46
N ASN A 391 7.31 -3.68 35.31
CA ASN A 391 8.57 -2.99 35.04
C ASN A 391 8.35 -1.52 34.62
N GLU A 392 7.20 -1.17 34.02
CA GLU A 392 6.82 0.22 33.75
C GLU A 392 6.48 1.00 35.04
N GLU A 393 6.14 0.33 36.15
CA GLU A 393 5.89 0.97 37.47
C GLU A 393 7.16 1.22 38.32
N PHE A 394 8.35 0.87 37.84
CA PHE A 394 9.61 0.97 38.60
C PHE A 394 10.72 1.74 37.88
N ASP A 395 10.38 2.86 37.23
CA ASP A 395 11.38 3.75 36.64
C ASP A 395 11.14 5.24 36.96
N GLU A 396 11.15 5.58 38.26
CA GLU A 396 11.34 6.97 38.71
C GLU A 396 12.84 7.36 38.79
N ASN A 397 13.78 6.49 38.41
CA ASN A 397 15.22 6.71 38.59
C ASN A 397 16.04 6.87 37.30
N ASP A 398 15.54 6.55 36.11
CA ASP A 398 16.23 6.87 34.84
C ASP A 398 15.80 8.22 34.23
N ILE A 399 15.62 9.26 35.07
CA ILE A 399 15.79 10.64 34.61
C ILE A 399 17.29 10.95 34.62
N GLU A 400 18.02 10.46 33.62
CA GLU A 400 19.24 11.15 33.21
C GLU A 400 18.83 12.57 32.79
N PRO A 401 19.36 13.64 33.43
CA PRO A 401 19.01 14.99 33.05
C PRO A 401 19.51 15.24 31.64
N ASP A 402 18.59 15.48 30.70
CA ASP A 402 18.87 15.89 29.34
C ASP A 402 19.87 17.06 29.36
N VAL A 403 21.11 16.75 28.95
CA VAL A 403 22.24 17.69 28.91
C VAL A 403 21.89 18.89 28.02
N GLY A 404 21.04 18.68 27.00
CA GLY A 404 20.53 19.75 26.13
C GLY A 404 19.57 20.71 26.84
N ALA A 405 18.74 20.22 27.76
CA ALA A 405 17.82 21.05 28.53
C ALA A 405 18.55 21.91 29.58
N GLN A 406 19.60 21.37 30.20
CA GLN A 406 20.45 22.14 31.13
C GLN A 406 21.27 23.22 30.39
N GLU A 407 21.77 22.93 29.21
CA GLU A 407 22.52 23.88 28.38
C GLU A 407 21.62 24.99 27.83
N ALA A 408 20.39 24.66 27.42
CA ALA A 408 19.37 25.63 27.02
C ALA A 408 18.95 26.56 28.18
N MET A 409 18.80 26.03 29.40
CA MET A 409 18.52 26.86 30.59
C MET A 409 19.69 27.77 30.96
N LYS A 410 20.94 27.33 30.76
CA LYS A 410 22.14 28.14 31.01
C LYS A 410 22.27 29.29 29.98
N ILE A 411 21.94 29.03 28.72
CA ILE A 411 21.88 30.04 27.66
C ILE A 411 20.76 31.05 27.96
N ALA A 412 19.58 30.59 28.37
CA ALA A 412 18.46 31.48 28.72
C ALA A 412 18.74 32.37 29.94
N ARG A 413 19.48 31.87 30.96
CA ARG A 413 19.94 32.68 32.10
C ARG A 413 20.94 33.76 31.69
N ASN A 414 21.91 33.41 30.84
CA ASN A 414 22.91 34.37 30.35
C ASN A 414 22.30 35.47 29.46
N PHE A 415 21.21 35.19 28.74
CA PHE A 415 20.46 36.21 27.99
C PHE A 415 19.68 37.16 28.90
N LYS A 416 19.17 36.67 30.03
CA LYS A 416 18.39 37.48 30.99
C LYS A 416 19.27 38.44 31.81
N GLU A 417 20.54 38.08 32.04
CA GLU A 417 21.51 38.92 32.75
C GLU A 417 22.18 39.98 31.86
N ARG A 418 22.22 39.77 30.54
CA ARG A 418 22.72 40.75 29.56
C ARG A 418 21.67 41.77 29.08
N GLY A 419 20.42 41.62 29.51
CA GLY A 419 19.31 42.53 29.20
C GLY A 419 18.98 43.53 30.30
N LYS A 420 19.90 43.81 31.23
CA LYS A 420 19.81 44.89 32.21
C LYS A 420 20.88 45.94 31.98
#